data_AF-A0A0A0DPA5-F1
#
_entry.id   AF-A0A0A0DPA5-F1
#
_cell.length_a   1.000
_cell.length_b   1.000
_cell.length_c   1.000
_cell.angle_alpha   90.00
_cell.angle_beta   90.00
_cell.angle_gamma   90.00
#
_symmetry.space_group_name_H-M   'P 1'
#
loop_
_entity.id
_entity.type
_entity.pdbx_description
1 polymer ?
#
loop_
_entity_poly.entity_id
_entity_poly.type
_entity_poly.pdbx_seq_one_letter_code
_entity_poly.pdbx_strand_id
1 'polypeptide(L)' 'MQLLDEMLSLNLLTPDQHHEIGAWVSHSKTPDKIMQMPAHLWRALEMASLLMDFDVDPALRH' A
#
# COMPACT_ATOMS: atom_id res chain seq x y z
N MET A 1 5.55 6.83 -4.21
CA MET A 1 4.50 7.57 -3.49
C MET A 1 3.18 7.57 -4.25
N GLN A 2 3.14 7.68 -5.58
CA GLN A 2 1.89 7.73 -6.36
C GLN A 2 0.93 6.55 -6.10
N LEU A 3 1.43 5.31 -6.01
CA LEU A 3 0.59 4.12 -5.74
C LEU A 3 -0.13 4.18 -4.38
N LEU A 4 0.53 4.72 -3.35
CA LEU A 4 -0.03 4.82 -2.00
C LEU A 4 -1.17 5.86 -1.96
N ASP A 5 -0.95 6.99 -2.63
CA ASP A 5 -1.91 8.09 -2.75
C ASP A 5 -3.15 7.66 -3.57
N GLU A 6 -2.94 6.82 -4.59
CA GLU A 6 -3.99 6.21 -5.39
C GLU A 6 -4.81 5.22 -4.56
N MET A 7 -4.16 4.35 -3.77
CA MET A 7 -4.85 3.46 -2.82
C MET A 7 -5.64 4.23 -1.75
N LEU A 8 -5.14 5.36 -1.27
CA LEU A 8 -5.88 6.24 -0.37
C LEU A 8 -7.10 6.86 -1.07
N SER A 9 -6.92 7.35 -2.29
CA SER A 9 -8.00 7.97 -3.09
C SER A 9 -9.11 6.97 -3.42
N LEU A 10 -8.76 5.69 -3.57
CA LEU A 10 -9.69 4.57 -3.76
C LEU A 10 -10.31 4.05 -2.45
N ASN A 11 -10.07 4.72 -1.30
CA ASN A 11 -10.49 4.28 0.04
C ASN A 11 -10.01 2.87 0.42
N LEU A 12 -8.92 2.39 -0.18
CA LEU A 12 -8.34 1.07 0.09
C LEU A 12 -7.45 1.08 1.33
N LEU A 13 -6.87 2.24 1.63
CA LEU A 13 -6.10 2.51 2.85
C LEU A 13 -6.81 3.56 3.68
N THR A 14 -6.73 3.45 5.00
CA THR A 14 -7.13 4.55 5.87
C THR A 14 -6.08 5.68 5.78
N PRO A 15 -6.48 6.94 6.00
CA PRO A 15 -5.53 8.06 6.03
C PRO A 15 -4.41 7.87 7.06
N ASP A 16 -4.70 7.17 8.16
CA ASP A 16 -3.72 6.80 9.19
C ASP A 16 -2.68 5.80 8.64
N GLN A 17 -3.12 4.70 8.01
CA GLN A 17 -2.24 3.73 7.37
C GLN A 17 -1.40 4.36 6.25
N HIS A 18 -2.02 5.20 5.41
CA HIS A 18 -1.30 5.94 4.38
C HIS A 18 -0.18 6.80 4.96
N HIS A 19 -0.47 7.51 6.06
CA HIS A 19 0.51 8.36 6.71
C HIS A 19 1.63 7.54 7.36
N GLU A 20 1.32 6.42 8.02
CA GLU A 20 2.33 5.52 8.61
C GLU A 20 3.24 4.89 7.55
N ILE A 21 2.67 4.35 6.46
CA ILE A 21 3.44 3.75 5.37
C ILE A 21 4.28 4.83 4.67
N GLY A 22 3.69 6.00 4.38
CA GLY A 22 4.38 7.12 3.74
C GLY A 22 5.54 7.65 4.59
N ALA A 23 5.33 7.77 5.91
CA ALA A 23 6.37 8.14 6.86
C ALA A 23 7.47 7.09 6.92
N TRP A 24 7.12 5.80 6.99
CA TRP A 24 8.08 4.70 7.00
C TRP A 24 8.93 4.68 5.73
N VAL A 25 8.33 4.75 4.54
CA VAL A 25 9.06 4.75 3.26
C VAL A 25 9.92 6.00 3.11
N SER A 26 9.44 7.15 3.56
CA SER A 26 10.21 8.41 3.54
C SER A 26 11.41 8.37 4.47
N HIS A 27 11.27 7.71 5.63
CA HIS A 27 12.34 7.49 6.60
C HIS A 27 13.29 6.34 6.17
N SER A 28 12.74 5.34 5.49
CA SER A 28 13.41 4.11 5.06
C SER A 28 13.79 4.21 3.58
N LYS A 29 14.73 5.09 3.26
CA LYS A 29 15.26 5.22 1.88
C LYS A 29 16.25 4.13 1.49
N THR A 30 16.57 3.22 2.40
CA THR A 30 17.46 2.08 2.15
C THR A 30 16.66 0.78 2.09
N PRO A 31 17.02 -0.15 1.18
CA PRO A 31 16.30 -1.41 1.01
C PRO A 31 16.27 -2.25 2.30
N ASP A 32 17.33 -2.22 3.10
CA ASP A 32 17.39 -2.89 4.40
C ASP A 32 16.31 -2.39 5.37
N LYS A 33 16.10 -1.07 5.45
CA LYS A 33 15.05 -0.47 6.29
C LYS A 33 13.64 -0.76 5.76
N ILE A 34 13.48 -0.88 4.44
CA ILE A 34 12.20 -1.30 3.84
C ILE A 34 11.91 -2.77 4.19
N MET A 35 12.93 -3.64 4.22
CA MET A 35 12.76 -5.03 4.67
C MET A 35 12.38 -5.13 6.16
N GLN A 36 12.82 -4.18 6.98
CA GLN A 36 12.41 -4.08 8.39
C GLN A 36 10.99 -3.52 8.60
N MET A 37 10.22 -3.34 7.54
CA MET A 37 8.87 -2.79 7.61
C MET A 37 7.97 -3.63 8.53
N PRO A 38 7.25 -2.99 9.46
CA PRO A 38 6.34 -3.67 10.39
C PRO A 38 5.26 -4.50 9.68
N ALA A 39 4.90 -5.63 10.28
CA ALA A 39 3.86 -6.53 9.74
C ALA A 39 2.49 -5.86 9.54
N HIS A 40 2.15 -4.84 10.33
CA HIS A 40 0.89 -4.11 10.15
C HIS A 40 0.88 -3.25 8.87
N LEU A 41 2.01 -2.64 8.50
CA LEU A 41 2.14 -1.89 7.25
C LEU A 41 2.11 -2.83 6.04
N TRP A 42 2.78 -3.98 6.14
CA TRP A 42 2.69 -5.04 5.12
C TRP A 42 1.25 -5.53 4.93
N ARG A 43 0.52 -5.79 6.02
CA ARG A 43 -0.90 -6.18 5.93
C ARG A 43 -1.77 -5.11 5.29
N ALA A 44 -1.54 -3.84 5.59
CA ALA A 44 -2.26 -2.74 4.95
C ALA A 44 -2.02 -2.71 3.43
N LEU A 45 -0.76 -2.89 3.00
CA LEU A 45 -0.39 -3.02 1.59
C LEU A 45 -1.03 -4.24 0.92
N GLU A 46 -1.01 -5.40 1.56
CA GLU A 46 -1.65 -6.62 1.05
C GLU A 46 -3.17 -6.45 0.92
N MET A 47 -3.84 -5.87 1.93
CA MET A 47 -5.28 -5.60 1.86
C MET A 47 -5.63 -4.61 0.75
N ALA A 48 -4.87 -3.52 0.62
CA ALA A 48 -5.09 -2.55 -0.44
C ALA A 48 -4.87 -3.18 -1.82
N SER A 49 -3.83 -4.02 -1.98
CA SER A 49 -3.57 -4.75 -3.22
C SER A 49 -4.68 -5.74 -3.54
N LEU A 50 -5.22 -6.47 -2.55
CA LEU A 50 -6.35 -7.39 -2.75
C LEU A 50 -7.59 -6.63 -3.21
N LEU A 51 -7.93 -5.54 -2.52
CA LEU A 51 -9.10 -4.72 -2.89
C LEU A 51 -8.95 -4.11 -4.29
N MET A 52 -7.74 -3.70 -4.67
CA MET A 52 -7.44 -3.21 -6.01
C MET A 52 -7.58 -4.33 -7.07
N ASP A 53 -7.14 -5.56 -6.78
CA ASP A 53 -7.30 -6.73 -7.66
C ASP A 53 -8.78 -7.14 -7.80
N PHE A 54 -9.60 -6.92 -6.77
CA PHE A 54 -11.05 -7.11 -6.83
C PHE A 54 -11.78 -6.08 -7.73
N ASP A 55 -11.26 -4.86 -7.85
CA ASP A 55 -11.83 -3.80 -8.71
C ASP A 55 -11.40 -3.96 -10.19
N VAL A 56 -10.28 -4.67 -10.43
CA VAL A 56 -9.87 -5.06 -11.78
C VAL A 56 -10.70 -6.26 -12.23
N ASP A 57 -11.74 -5.99 -13.02
CA ASP A 57 -12.60 -7.00 -13.60
C ASP A 57 -11.77 -8.16 -14.23
N PRO A 58 -12.00 -9.43 -13.81
CA PRO A 58 -11.23 -10.58 -14.29
C PRO A 58 -11.39 -10.84 -15.80
N ALA A 59 -12.32 -10.17 -16.49
CA ALA A 59 -12.46 -10.26 -17.95
C ALA A 59 -11.37 -9.50 -18.74
N LEU A 60 -10.55 -8.66 -18.09
CA LEU A 60 -9.43 -7.94 -18.73
C LEU A 60 -8.08 -8.69 -18.59
N ARG A 61 -8.11 -9.99 -18.29
CA ARG A 61 -6.92 -10.86 -18.27
C ARG A 61 -7.01 -11.81 -19.47
N HIS A 62 -6.72 -11.29 -20.66
CA HIS A 62 -6.80 -12.03 -21.92
C HIS A 62 -5.43 -12.15 -22.61
#